data_AF-A0A1V6IDP0-F1
#
_entry.id   AF-A0A1V6IDP0-F1
#
_cell.length_a   1.000
_cell.length_b   1.000
_cell.length_c   1.000
_cell.angle_alpha   90.00
_cell.angle_beta   90.00
_cell.angle_gamma   90.00
#
_symmetry.space_group_name_H-M   'P 1'
#
loop_
_entity.id
_entity.type
_entity.pdbx_description
1 polymer ?
#
loop_
_entity_poly.entity_id
_entity_poly.type
_entity_poly.pdbx_seq_one_letter_code
_entity_poly.pdbx_strand_id
1 'polypeptide(L)'
;MKKIILIIVLSLLYFIIYSQDTIKVMSYNLLNYGNYTSYCTSSNNDVNTKNEYLKTIIDYTLPDILGVVEMAPIDTYIDGFKNNVLNQNGRNYYAKTPKSNYSGSSIINMLYYDSRKLTLSFWTSLATTYRDINIYNFYFINDALEDGDTVYLTCIVMHLKAGNTSADASDRTTMAQTLMNFLNNSNKNTNYLVMGDFNLYSSSEGAYQQLTNYSNANIRFYDFINKYGDWSDNAYFAPYHSQSTHTTSGCFSGGGLDDRFDFILGNINTITGAKGFKYITDSYTTLGQDGQHFNKGLLDSPTNTTVPSDVLEALYGNSDHLPIISKFIVDNTMSVNDYSQPINYYMVDNKLFINFITPINNETSINMTDMQGRNVFIDEISSNIQQYILDLSKYDKGVYVIDIFNNNCFNSFKFLNF
;
A
#
# COMPACT_ATOMS: atom_id res chain seq x y z
N MET A 1 23.59 -45.88 -15.15
CA MET A 1 22.24 -45.45 -15.59
C MET A 1 21.27 -45.25 -14.43
N LYS A 2 21.00 -46.25 -13.55
CA LYS A 2 20.07 -46.09 -12.40
C LYS A 2 20.41 -44.94 -11.43
N LYS A 3 21.69 -44.70 -11.13
CA LYS A 3 22.13 -43.58 -10.26
C LYS A 3 21.95 -42.18 -10.90
N ILE A 4 22.03 -42.08 -12.23
CA ILE A 4 21.83 -40.80 -12.95
C ILE A 4 20.34 -40.45 -13.00
N ILE A 5 19.48 -41.45 -13.19
CA ILE A 5 18.01 -41.28 -13.15
C ILE A 5 17.57 -40.82 -11.74
N LEU A 6 18.15 -41.39 -10.67
CA LEU A 6 17.82 -40.99 -9.30
C LEU A 6 18.22 -39.53 -8.99
N ILE A 7 19.37 -39.06 -9.51
CA ILE A 7 19.82 -37.66 -9.35
C ILE A 7 18.91 -36.71 -10.14
N ILE A 8 18.48 -37.09 -11.35
CA ILE A 8 17.55 -36.29 -12.16
C ILE A 8 16.17 -36.20 -11.47
N VAL A 9 15.67 -37.31 -10.92
CA VAL A 9 14.40 -37.35 -10.18
C VAL A 9 14.49 -36.57 -8.86
N LEU A 10 15.61 -36.64 -8.12
CA LEU A 10 15.82 -35.80 -6.93
C LEU A 10 15.94 -34.31 -7.28
N SER A 11 16.55 -33.95 -8.41
CA SER A 11 16.65 -32.54 -8.84
C SER A 11 15.33 -31.95 -9.34
N LEU A 12 14.42 -32.78 -9.85
CA LEU A 12 13.08 -32.38 -10.25
C LEU A 12 12.11 -32.22 -9.06
N LEU A 13 12.44 -32.78 -7.89
CA LEU A 13 11.66 -32.64 -6.65
C LEU A 13 11.98 -31.34 -5.87
N TYR A 14 12.94 -30.53 -6.33
CA TYR A 14 13.36 -29.29 -5.66
C TYR A 14 12.76 -27.98 -6.22
N PHE A 15 11.85 -28.05 -7.19
CA PHE A 15 11.16 -26.87 -7.72
C PHE A 15 9.70 -26.84 -7.28
N ILE A 16 9.47 -26.61 -5.98
CA ILE A 16 8.20 -26.00 -5.56
C ILE A 16 8.35 -24.51 -5.83
N ILE A 17 7.94 -24.09 -7.03
CA ILE A 17 7.78 -22.67 -7.34
C ILE A 17 6.49 -22.24 -6.67
N TYR A 18 6.57 -21.56 -5.53
CA TYR A 18 5.43 -20.84 -5.01
C TYR A 18 5.20 -19.62 -5.92
N SER A 19 4.01 -19.52 -6.52
CA SER A 19 3.60 -18.32 -7.24
C SER A 19 3.46 -17.18 -6.24
N GLN A 20 4.39 -16.24 -6.25
CA GLN A 20 4.20 -14.95 -5.59
C GLN A 20 3.29 -14.10 -6.48
N ASP A 21 2.07 -13.84 -6.00
CA ASP A 21 1.13 -13.03 -6.75
C ASP A 21 1.54 -11.56 -6.69
N THR A 22 1.57 -10.93 -7.87
CA THR A 22 1.82 -9.49 -8.00
C THR A 22 0.51 -8.73 -8.03
N ILE A 23 0.44 -7.69 -7.22
CA ILE A 23 -0.66 -6.73 -7.14
C ILE A 23 -0.20 -5.40 -7.75
N LYS A 24 -0.90 -4.95 -8.78
CA LYS A 24 -0.68 -3.65 -9.41
C LYS A 24 -1.65 -2.63 -8.85
N VAL A 25 -1.13 -1.61 -8.19
CA VAL A 25 -1.90 -0.49 -7.64
C VAL A 25 -1.72 0.70 -8.54
N MET A 26 -2.81 1.31 -8.97
CA MET A 26 -2.82 2.53 -9.78
C MET A 26 -3.60 3.62 -9.07
N SER A 27 -3.12 4.87 -9.16
CA SER A 27 -3.89 6.05 -8.79
C SER A 27 -4.00 7.01 -9.97
N TYR A 28 -5.17 7.60 -10.16
CA TYR A 28 -5.41 8.48 -11.29
C TYR A 28 -6.43 9.59 -11.01
N ASN A 29 -6.04 10.85 -11.16
CA ASN A 29 -6.98 11.96 -11.30
C ASN A 29 -7.68 11.88 -12.66
N LEU A 30 -9.01 11.84 -12.66
CA LEU A 30 -9.78 11.67 -13.89
C LEU A 30 -10.24 12.99 -14.52
N LEU A 31 -9.88 14.15 -13.98
CA LEU A 31 -10.31 15.48 -14.41
C LEU A 31 -11.84 15.58 -14.61
N ASN A 32 -12.56 16.00 -13.57
CA ASN A 32 -13.99 16.26 -13.62
C ASN A 32 -14.83 15.14 -14.31
N TYR A 33 -14.54 13.86 -14.06
CA TYR A 33 -15.24 12.75 -14.73
C TYR A 33 -16.73 12.73 -14.40
N GLY A 34 -17.56 13.06 -15.39
CA GLY A 34 -19.02 13.22 -15.24
C GLY A 34 -19.44 14.48 -14.48
N ASN A 35 -18.49 15.33 -14.07
CA ASN A 35 -18.76 16.63 -13.46
C ASN A 35 -18.61 17.72 -14.53
N TYR A 36 -19.64 18.54 -14.72
CA TYR A 36 -19.59 19.61 -15.70
C TYR A 36 -19.65 20.97 -15.01
N THR A 37 -18.69 21.84 -15.33
CA THR A 37 -18.58 23.21 -14.85
C THR A 37 -18.78 24.20 -16.00
N SER A 38 -18.65 25.50 -15.74
CA SER A 38 -18.75 26.52 -16.80
C SER A 38 -17.61 26.47 -17.82
N TYR A 39 -16.46 25.90 -17.46
CA TYR A 39 -15.25 25.81 -18.29
C TYR A 39 -14.91 24.37 -18.67
N CYS A 40 -15.44 23.39 -17.94
CA CYS A 40 -15.33 21.97 -18.25
C CYS A 40 -16.72 21.42 -18.59
N THR A 41 -17.08 21.47 -19.86
CA THR A 41 -18.42 21.18 -20.37
C THR A 41 -18.46 19.82 -21.09
N SER A 42 -19.65 19.37 -21.48
CA SER A 42 -19.78 18.18 -22.33
C SER A 42 -19.16 18.34 -23.72
N SER A 43 -18.74 19.54 -24.15
CA SER A 43 -18.05 19.70 -25.43
C SER A 43 -16.54 19.46 -25.35
N ASN A 44 -15.93 19.63 -24.17
CA ASN A 44 -14.49 19.50 -23.98
C ASN A 44 -14.09 18.46 -22.91
N ASN A 45 -15.05 17.86 -22.21
CA ASN A 45 -14.84 16.82 -21.22
C ASN A 45 -15.97 15.78 -21.23
N ASP A 46 -16.47 15.43 -22.41
CA ASP A 46 -17.54 14.44 -22.58
C ASP A 46 -17.18 13.08 -21.97
N VAL A 47 -18.05 12.57 -21.10
CA VAL A 47 -17.81 11.32 -20.37
C VAL A 47 -17.68 10.09 -21.29
N ASN A 48 -18.38 10.05 -22.43
CA ASN A 48 -18.29 8.90 -23.34
C ASN A 48 -16.95 8.90 -24.06
N THR A 49 -16.48 10.06 -24.46
CA THR A 49 -15.14 10.24 -25.04
C THR A 49 -14.06 9.84 -24.03
N LYS A 50 -14.18 10.29 -22.78
CA LYS A 50 -13.28 9.85 -21.69
C LYS A 50 -13.32 8.33 -21.49
N ASN A 51 -14.48 7.69 -21.59
CA ASN A 51 -14.57 6.23 -21.47
C ASN A 51 -13.74 5.50 -22.52
N GLU A 52 -13.65 5.98 -23.76
CA GLU A 52 -12.82 5.35 -24.78
C GLU A 52 -11.32 5.50 -24.47
N TYR A 53 -10.88 6.68 -24.03
CA TYR A 53 -9.50 6.88 -23.59
C TYR A 53 -9.17 6.01 -22.38
N LEU A 54 -10.04 6.00 -21.37
CA LEU A 54 -9.84 5.21 -20.17
C LEU A 54 -9.86 3.71 -20.46
N LYS A 55 -10.68 3.22 -21.40
CA LYS A 55 -10.64 1.82 -21.85
C LYS A 55 -9.25 1.48 -22.39
N THR A 56 -8.72 2.31 -23.29
CA THR A 56 -7.38 2.14 -23.87
C THR A 56 -6.29 2.10 -22.79
N ILE A 57 -6.34 3.02 -21.83
CA ILE A 57 -5.38 3.06 -20.70
C ILE A 57 -5.53 1.83 -19.81
N ILE A 58 -6.75 1.42 -19.46
CA ILE A 58 -7.01 0.27 -18.58
C ILE A 58 -6.67 -1.06 -19.26
N ASP A 59 -6.90 -1.20 -20.56
CA ASP A 59 -6.49 -2.37 -21.35
C ASP A 59 -4.96 -2.53 -21.34
N TYR A 60 -4.23 -1.42 -21.42
CA TYR A 60 -2.77 -1.43 -21.35
C TYR A 60 -2.25 -1.72 -19.93
N THR A 61 -2.87 -1.11 -18.92
CA THR A 61 -2.35 -1.11 -17.56
C THR A 61 -2.85 -2.25 -16.70
N LEU A 62 -4.11 -2.71 -16.82
CA LEU A 62 -4.73 -3.76 -16.02
C LEU A 62 -4.36 -3.69 -14.53
N PRO A 63 -4.74 -2.63 -13.79
CA PRO A 63 -4.49 -2.51 -12.36
C PRO A 63 -5.39 -3.46 -11.57
N ASP A 64 -4.90 -4.00 -10.46
CA ASP A 64 -5.70 -4.83 -9.54
C ASP A 64 -6.44 -3.96 -8.52
N ILE A 65 -5.88 -2.80 -8.19
CA ILE A 65 -6.47 -1.76 -7.34
C ILE A 65 -6.32 -0.43 -8.07
N LEU A 66 -7.41 0.30 -8.22
CA LEU A 66 -7.45 1.61 -8.87
C LEU A 66 -8.14 2.63 -7.96
N GLY A 67 -7.37 3.55 -7.38
CA GLY A 67 -7.88 4.72 -6.68
C GLY A 67 -8.03 5.90 -7.65
N VAL A 68 -9.22 6.46 -7.76
CA VAL A 68 -9.49 7.62 -8.63
C VAL A 68 -9.97 8.82 -7.84
N VAL A 69 -9.61 10.01 -8.32
CA VAL A 69 -10.12 11.29 -7.81
C VAL A 69 -10.82 12.04 -8.93
N GLU A 70 -11.56 13.08 -8.58
CA GLU A 70 -12.33 13.92 -9.51
C GLU A 70 -13.52 13.25 -10.21
N MET A 71 -14.15 12.28 -9.55
CA MET A 71 -15.37 11.65 -10.05
C MET A 71 -16.61 12.41 -9.58
N ALA A 72 -17.59 12.66 -10.43
CA ALA A 72 -18.87 13.23 -9.99
C ALA A 72 -19.56 12.30 -8.95
N PRO A 73 -20.23 12.84 -7.90
CA PRO A 73 -20.88 12.08 -6.84
C PRO A 73 -22.21 11.41 -7.27
N ILE A 74 -22.34 11.03 -8.55
CA ILE A 74 -23.56 10.54 -9.18
C ILE A 74 -23.38 9.05 -9.52
N ASP A 75 -24.30 8.21 -9.05
CA ASP A 75 -24.16 6.74 -9.18
C ASP A 75 -24.09 6.27 -10.64
N THR A 76 -24.79 6.94 -11.56
CA THR A 76 -24.71 6.64 -13.00
C THR A 76 -23.28 6.74 -13.54
N TYR A 77 -22.48 7.72 -13.09
CA TYR A 77 -21.08 7.85 -13.54
C TYR A 77 -20.16 6.88 -12.82
N ILE A 78 -20.40 6.62 -11.53
CA ILE A 78 -19.63 5.67 -10.72
C ILE A 78 -19.82 4.24 -11.24
N ASP A 79 -21.07 3.80 -11.40
CA ASP A 79 -21.38 2.50 -11.99
C ASP A 79 -21.05 2.46 -13.48
N GLY A 80 -21.21 3.57 -14.19
CA GLY A 80 -20.81 3.73 -15.58
C GLY A 80 -19.31 3.52 -15.78
N PHE A 81 -18.44 4.07 -14.94
CA PHE A 81 -17.00 3.84 -15.02
C PHE A 81 -16.67 2.36 -14.83
N LYS A 82 -17.23 1.71 -13.80
CA LYS A 82 -17.06 0.27 -13.58
C LYS A 82 -17.50 -0.55 -14.80
N ASN A 83 -18.70 -0.27 -15.32
CA ASN A 83 -19.31 -1.10 -16.35
C ASN A 83 -18.78 -0.81 -17.75
N ASN A 84 -18.56 0.46 -18.09
CA ASN A 84 -18.22 0.91 -19.45
C ASN A 84 -16.71 1.09 -19.67
N VAL A 85 -15.90 1.03 -18.60
CA VAL A 85 -14.43 1.13 -18.69
C VAL A 85 -13.76 -0.12 -18.15
N LEU A 86 -13.98 -0.44 -16.87
CA LEU A 86 -13.22 -1.49 -16.20
C LEU A 86 -13.66 -2.89 -16.64
N ASN A 87 -14.97 -3.15 -16.63
CA ASN A 87 -15.58 -4.42 -17.02
C ASN A 87 -15.94 -4.45 -18.51
N GLN A 88 -14.90 -4.33 -19.33
CA GLN A 88 -14.95 -4.35 -20.80
C GLN A 88 -13.94 -5.36 -21.34
N ASN A 89 -14.01 -5.65 -22.64
CA ASN A 89 -13.03 -6.50 -23.34
C ASN A 89 -12.81 -7.87 -22.67
N GLY A 90 -13.92 -8.49 -22.24
CA GLY A 90 -13.91 -9.81 -21.57
C GLY A 90 -13.69 -9.76 -20.07
N ARG A 91 -13.39 -8.58 -19.49
CA ARG A 91 -13.33 -8.39 -18.03
C ARG A 91 -14.72 -8.16 -17.46
N ASN A 92 -15.02 -8.82 -16.35
CA ASN A 92 -16.28 -8.70 -15.62
C ASN A 92 -16.09 -8.79 -14.09
N TYR A 93 -14.86 -8.61 -13.63
CA TYR A 93 -14.43 -8.90 -12.26
C TYR A 93 -14.07 -7.65 -11.45
N TYR A 94 -14.09 -6.44 -12.03
CA TYR A 94 -13.88 -5.24 -11.24
C TYR A 94 -15.12 -4.93 -10.41
N ALA A 95 -14.92 -4.80 -9.10
CA ALA A 95 -15.88 -4.28 -8.15
C ALA A 95 -15.56 -2.81 -7.82
N LYS A 96 -16.57 -2.10 -7.29
CA LYS A 96 -16.42 -0.75 -6.75
C LYS A 96 -16.54 -0.77 -5.24
N THR A 97 -15.87 0.16 -4.57
CA THR A 97 -16.12 0.42 -3.14
C THR A 97 -17.38 1.28 -2.93
N PRO A 98 -17.89 1.36 -1.70
CA PRO A 98 -18.94 2.32 -1.35
C PRO A 98 -18.46 3.77 -1.49
N LYS A 99 -19.35 4.65 -1.95
CA LYS A 99 -19.10 6.09 -2.08
C LYS A 99 -19.39 6.84 -0.77
N SER A 100 -18.75 7.98 -0.59
CA SER A 100 -19.12 8.99 0.40
C SER A 100 -19.04 10.40 -0.20
N ASN A 101 -19.75 11.35 0.39
CA ASN A 101 -19.60 12.77 0.07
C ASN A 101 -20.05 13.65 1.25
N TYR A 102 -19.51 13.38 2.44
CA TYR A 102 -19.87 14.10 3.66
C TYR A 102 -19.45 15.58 3.62
N SER A 103 -18.36 15.88 2.92
CA SER A 103 -17.91 17.26 2.63
C SER A 103 -18.78 18.00 1.61
N GLY A 104 -19.72 17.34 0.92
CA GLY A 104 -20.62 17.99 -0.04
C GLY A 104 -19.93 18.54 -1.30
N SER A 105 -18.85 17.88 -1.74
CA SER A 105 -18.07 18.30 -2.90
C SER A 105 -18.77 17.97 -4.22
N SER A 106 -18.49 18.74 -5.28
CA SER A 106 -18.94 18.42 -6.65
C SER A 106 -18.17 17.26 -7.28
N ILE A 107 -17.05 16.86 -6.65
CA ILE A 107 -16.20 15.75 -7.08
C ILE A 107 -15.71 14.95 -5.87
N ILE A 108 -15.64 13.64 -6.01
CA ILE A 108 -15.30 12.69 -4.96
C ILE A 108 -14.18 11.75 -5.41
N ASN A 109 -13.66 10.97 -4.45
CA ASN A 109 -12.76 9.87 -4.74
C ASN A 109 -13.53 8.55 -4.71
N MET A 110 -13.03 7.57 -5.45
CA MET A 110 -13.54 6.20 -5.50
C MET A 110 -12.38 5.22 -5.57
N LEU A 111 -12.63 3.97 -5.19
CA LEU A 111 -11.70 2.88 -5.42
C LEU A 111 -12.41 1.72 -6.12
N TYR A 112 -11.73 1.16 -7.11
CA TYR A 112 -12.15 -0.04 -7.84
C TYR A 112 -11.09 -1.11 -7.69
N TYR A 113 -11.48 -2.38 -7.67
CA TYR A 113 -10.56 -3.49 -7.40
C TYR A 113 -10.97 -4.76 -8.12
N ASP A 114 -10.00 -5.63 -8.41
CA ASP A 114 -10.23 -6.97 -8.92
C ASP A 114 -10.81 -7.88 -7.81
N SER A 115 -12.10 -8.19 -7.92
CA SER A 115 -12.82 -8.98 -6.91
C SER A 115 -12.42 -10.46 -6.87
N ARG A 116 -11.58 -10.92 -7.82
CA ARG A 116 -10.97 -12.25 -7.77
C ARG A 116 -9.77 -12.32 -6.85
N LYS A 117 -9.16 -11.16 -6.53
CA LYS A 117 -7.94 -11.06 -5.74
C LYS A 117 -8.18 -10.48 -4.34
N LEU A 118 -9.13 -9.57 -4.19
CA LEU A 118 -9.39 -8.88 -2.93
C LEU A 118 -10.87 -8.87 -2.58
N THR A 119 -11.14 -8.91 -1.27
CA THR A 119 -12.48 -8.67 -0.72
C THR A 119 -12.45 -7.48 0.23
N LEU A 120 -13.38 -6.54 0.05
CA LEU A 120 -13.59 -5.43 0.98
C LEU A 120 -14.20 -5.95 2.28
N SER A 121 -13.51 -5.79 3.42
CA SER A 121 -14.01 -6.21 4.74
C SER A 121 -14.61 -5.06 5.55
N PHE A 122 -14.08 -3.85 5.38
CA PHE A 122 -14.57 -2.67 6.09
C PHE A 122 -14.26 -1.42 5.28
N TRP A 123 -15.07 -0.39 5.46
CA TRP A 123 -14.78 0.92 4.90
C TRP A 123 -15.29 2.03 5.82
N THR A 124 -14.67 3.19 5.73
CA THR A 124 -15.14 4.43 6.35
C THR A 124 -14.64 5.61 5.53
N SER A 125 -15.07 6.83 5.86
CA SER A 125 -14.57 8.04 5.23
C SER A 125 -14.55 9.19 6.22
N LEU A 126 -13.55 10.06 6.10
CA LEU A 126 -13.34 11.22 6.96
C LEU A 126 -13.73 12.47 6.18
N ALA A 127 -14.72 13.21 6.66
CA ALA A 127 -15.04 14.51 6.10
C ALA A 127 -13.88 15.49 6.37
N THR A 128 -13.56 16.32 5.39
CA THR A 128 -12.67 17.47 5.56
C THR A 128 -13.37 18.75 5.10
N THR A 129 -12.65 19.88 5.08
CA THR A 129 -13.16 21.14 4.54
C THR A 129 -13.56 21.05 3.05
N TYR A 130 -12.87 20.22 2.25
CA TYR A 130 -13.03 20.24 0.80
C TYR A 130 -13.61 18.95 0.23
N ARG A 131 -13.10 17.80 0.67
CA ARG A 131 -13.41 16.48 0.11
C ARG A 131 -13.24 15.42 1.19
N ASP A 132 -13.96 14.32 1.06
CA ASP A 132 -13.77 13.18 1.95
C ASP A 132 -12.40 12.53 1.70
N ILE A 133 -11.83 11.92 2.75
CA ILE A 133 -10.73 10.96 2.65
C ILE A 133 -11.35 9.57 2.81
N ASN A 134 -11.23 8.72 1.80
CA ASN A 134 -11.83 7.39 1.81
C ASN A 134 -10.85 6.34 2.33
N ILE A 135 -11.28 5.46 3.23
CA ILE A 135 -10.46 4.42 3.85
C ILE A 135 -11.13 3.06 3.67
N TYR A 136 -10.46 2.17 2.96
CA TYR A 136 -10.97 0.85 2.58
C TYR A 136 -10.04 -0.25 3.08
N ASN A 137 -10.56 -1.17 3.88
CA ASN A 137 -9.83 -2.33 4.37
C ASN A 137 -10.18 -3.56 3.53
N PHE A 138 -9.16 -4.18 2.98
CA PHE A 138 -9.22 -5.39 2.19
C PHE A 138 -8.51 -6.53 2.88
N TYR A 139 -8.90 -7.74 2.52
CA TYR A 139 -8.05 -8.92 2.64
C TYR A 139 -7.87 -9.57 1.27
N PHE A 140 -6.75 -10.27 1.09
CA PHE A 140 -6.46 -11.00 -0.15
C PHE A 140 -7.12 -12.38 -0.15
N ILE A 141 -7.64 -12.77 -1.31
CA ILE A 141 -8.21 -14.10 -1.50
C ILE A 141 -7.07 -15.09 -1.68
N ASN A 142 -7.00 -16.08 -0.80
CA ASN A 142 -6.02 -17.16 -0.87
C ASN A 142 -6.66 -18.48 -0.36
N ASP A 143 -5.99 -19.60 -0.62
CA ASP A 143 -6.48 -20.93 -0.22
C ASP A 143 -6.46 -21.15 1.30
N ALA A 144 -5.71 -20.35 2.05
CA ALA A 144 -5.59 -20.41 3.51
C ALA A 144 -6.66 -19.58 4.26
N LEU A 145 -7.59 -18.95 3.52
CA LEU A 145 -8.67 -18.15 4.11
C LEU A 145 -9.56 -18.95 5.07
N GLU A 146 -9.75 -20.25 4.82
CA GLU A 146 -10.53 -21.13 5.71
C GLU A 146 -9.90 -21.23 7.11
N ASP A 147 -8.59 -21.05 7.22
CA ASP A 147 -7.83 -21.07 8.47
C ASP A 147 -7.68 -19.66 9.10
N GLY A 148 -8.25 -18.63 8.48
CA GLY A 148 -8.17 -17.24 8.93
C GLY A 148 -6.81 -16.56 8.66
N ASP A 149 -5.94 -17.16 7.87
CA ASP A 149 -4.64 -16.61 7.47
C ASP A 149 -4.76 -15.82 6.16
N THR A 150 -4.71 -14.50 6.26
CA THR A 150 -4.72 -13.63 5.08
C THR A 150 -3.95 -12.33 5.30
N VAL A 151 -3.45 -11.79 4.20
CA VAL A 151 -2.82 -10.48 4.15
C VAL A 151 -3.91 -9.40 4.14
N TYR A 152 -3.82 -8.46 5.07
CA TYR A 152 -4.70 -7.30 5.12
C TYR A 152 -4.03 -6.07 4.51
N LEU A 153 -4.83 -5.26 3.81
CA LEU A 153 -4.39 -4.00 3.21
C LEU A 153 -5.43 -2.92 3.45
N THR A 154 -5.01 -1.80 4.01
CA THR A 154 -5.81 -0.58 4.08
C THR A 154 -5.38 0.37 2.96
N CYS A 155 -6.27 0.61 2.01
CA CYS A 155 -6.11 1.62 0.96
C CYS A 155 -6.83 2.91 1.37
N ILE A 156 -6.10 4.03 1.32
CA ILE A 156 -6.61 5.37 1.60
C ILE A 156 -6.55 6.17 0.30
N VAL A 157 -7.68 6.72 -0.13
CA VAL A 157 -7.74 7.59 -1.32
C VAL A 157 -8.09 8.99 -0.88
N MET A 158 -7.27 9.97 -1.28
CA MET A 158 -7.50 11.37 -0.96
C MET A 158 -7.15 12.29 -2.13
N HIS A 159 -7.92 13.37 -2.23
CA HIS A 159 -7.61 14.50 -3.08
C HIS A 159 -7.51 15.72 -2.17
N LEU A 160 -6.32 16.30 -2.02
CA LEU A 160 -6.08 17.42 -1.10
C LEU A 160 -6.37 18.77 -1.78
N LYS A 161 -6.44 19.85 -0.98
CA LYS A 161 -6.74 21.21 -1.47
C LYS A 161 -5.80 21.63 -2.60
N ALA A 162 -6.39 21.93 -3.76
CA ALA A 162 -5.71 22.50 -4.91
C ALA A 162 -5.33 23.98 -4.70
N GLY A 163 -4.42 24.50 -5.52
CA GLY A 163 -3.94 25.89 -5.45
C GLY A 163 -2.56 26.02 -4.79
N ASN A 164 -1.89 27.13 -5.06
CA ASN A 164 -0.47 27.34 -4.75
C ASN A 164 -0.23 28.44 -3.69
N THR A 165 -1.27 28.91 -2.99
CA THR A 165 -1.10 29.90 -1.93
C THR A 165 -0.68 29.23 -0.62
N SER A 166 -0.15 30.03 0.31
CA SER A 166 0.16 29.56 1.67
C SER A 166 -1.08 29.09 2.44
N ALA A 167 -2.26 29.67 2.16
CA ALA A 167 -3.52 29.21 2.71
C ALA A 167 -3.88 27.81 2.18
N ASP A 168 -3.73 27.59 0.87
CA ASP A 168 -3.97 26.27 0.26
C ASP A 168 -3.06 25.19 0.88
N ALA A 169 -1.77 25.50 1.07
CA ALA A 169 -0.81 24.60 1.73
C ALA A 169 -1.18 24.30 3.20
N SER A 170 -1.69 25.31 3.92
CA SER A 170 -2.20 25.13 5.29
C SER A 170 -3.43 24.21 5.31
N ASP A 171 -4.35 24.40 4.37
CA ASP A 171 -5.55 23.58 4.25
C ASP A 171 -5.21 22.12 3.92
N ARG A 172 -4.27 21.88 2.99
CA ARG A 172 -3.72 20.53 2.76
C ARG A 172 -3.17 19.92 4.04
N THR A 173 -2.46 20.71 4.85
CA THR A 173 -1.88 20.26 6.12
C THR A 173 -2.96 19.81 7.09
N THR A 174 -4.04 20.59 7.23
CA THR A 174 -5.18 20.21 8.08
C THR A 174 -5.88 18.94 7.58
N MET A 175 -6.05 18.78 6.26
CA MET A 175 -6.62 17.56 5.69
C MET A 175 -5.77 16.32 6.01
N ALA A 176 -4.43 16.42 5.83
CA ALA A 176 -3.51 15.33 6.18
C ALA A 176 -3.51 15.03 7.70
N GLN A 177 -3.60 16.06 8.55
CA GLN A 177 -3.74 15.89 10.00
C GLN A 177 -5.00 15.11 10.39
N THR A 178 -6.13 15.35 9.72
CA THR A 178 -7.37 14.58 9.95
C THR A 178 -7.14 13.08 9.73
N LEU A 179 -6.46 12.71 8.64
CA LEU A 179 -6.10 11.31 8.38
C LEU A 179 -5.16 10.76 9.47
N MET A 180 -4.07 11.46 9.76
CA MET A 180 -3.06 10.96 10.69
C MET A 180 -3.59 10.83 12.11
N ASN A 181 -4.46 11.74 12.57
CA ASN A 181 -5.14 11.63 13.85
C ASN A 181 -6.05 10.40 13.91
N PHE A 182 -6.82 10.12 12.85
CA PHE A 182 -7.65 8.92 12.76
C PHE A 182 -6.80 7.64 12.83
N LEU A 183 -5.73 7.57 12.04
CA LEU A 183 -4.84 6.43 12.03
C LEU A 183 -4.17 6.24 13.40
N ASN A 184 -3.70 7.32 14.04
CA ASN A 184 -3.06 7.27 15.34
C ASN A 184 -4.02 6.84 16.46
N ASN A 185 -5.29 7.24 16.40
CA ASN A 185 -6.30 6.80 17.36
C ASN A 185 -6.58 5.29 17.25
N SER A 186 -6.57 4.75 16.03
CA SER A 186 -6.76 3.30 15.81
C SER A 186 -5.49 2.48 16.04
N ASN A 187 -4.32 3.08 15.76
CA ASN A 187 -2.97 2.53 15.80
C ASN A 187 -2.86 1.07 15.31
N LYS A 188 -3.58 0.71 14.24
CA LYS A 188 -3.56 -0.67 13.75
C LYS A 188 -2.23 -0.98 13.08
N ASN A 189 -1.63 -2.11 13.44
CA ASN A 189 -0.42 -2.60 12.79
C ASN A 189 -0.77 -3.45 11.55
N THR A 190 -1.04 -2.78 10.42
CA THR A 190 -1.40 -3.42 9.14
C THR A 190 -0.61 -2.79 7.99
N ASN A 191 -0.80 -3.28 6.75
CA ASN A 191 -0.31 -2.62 5.55
C ASN A 191 -1.19 -1.41 5.25
N TYR A 192 -0.57 -0.26 5.04
CA TYR A 192 -1.26 0.94 4.58
C TYR A 192 -0.68 1.41 3.25
N LEU A 193 -1.58 1.75 2.34
CA LEU A 193 -1.28 2.59 1.17
C LEU A 193 -2.15 3.84 1.24
N VAL A 194 -1.54 5.01 1.02
CA VAL A 194 -2.27 6.26 0.79
C VAL A 194 -1.95 6.76 -0.61
N MET A 195 -2.99 7.11 -1.37
CA MET A 195 -2.84 7.47 -2.78
C MET A 195 -3.83 8.54 -3.24
N GLY A 196 -3.48 9.21 -4.34
CA GLY A 196 -4.32 10.22 -5.01
C GLY A 196 -3.53 11.47 -5.38
N ASP A 197 -4.28 12.52 -5.69
CA ASP A 197 -3.76 13.85 -6.00
C ASP A 197 -3.61 14.67 -4.70
N PHE A 198 -2.37 14.91 -4.28
CA PHE A 198 -2.09 15.64 -3.05
C PHE A 198 -1.85 17.13 -3.28
N ASN A 199 -1.77 17.61 -4.54
CA ASN A 199 -1.52 19.02 -4.87
C ASN A 199 -0.33 19.63 -4.10
N LEU A 200 0.74 18.85 -3.88
CA LEU A 200 1.92 19.28 -3.13
C LEU A 200 3.01 19.78 -4.06
N TYR A 201 3.52 20.98 -3.79
CA TYR A 201 4.56 21.61 -4.59
C TYR A 201 5.96 21.23 -4.11
N SER A 202 6.09 20.82 -2.84
CA SER A 202 7.36 20.36 -2.30
C SER A 202 7.20 19.38 -1.14
N SER A 203 8.27 18.64 -0.87
CA SER A 203 8.36 17.78 0.30
C SER A 203 8.44 18.55 1.63
N SER A 204 8.66 19.87 1.62
CA SER A 204 8.67 20.67 2.85
C SER A 204 7.27 21.13 3.29
N GLU A 205 6.25 20.96 2.43
CA GLU A 205 4.87 21.28 2.78
C GLU A 205 4.38 20.49 4.00
N GLY A 206 3.59 21.17 4.85
CA GLY A 206 3.12 20.62 6.11
C GLY A 206 2.35 19.31 5.92
N ALA A 207 1.51 19.20 4.90
CA ALA A 207 0.79 17.97 4.57
C ALA A 207 1.71 16.78 4.29
N TYR A 208 2.78 16.98 3.51
CA TYR A 208 3.76 15.92 3.26
C TYR A 208 4.45 15.52 4.57
N GLN A 209 4.86 16.49 5.39
CA GLN A 209 5.48 16.24 6.68
C GLN A 209 4.57 15.49 7.66
N GLN A 210 3.27 15.77 7.65
CA GLN A 210 2.29 15.01 8.45
C GLN A 210 2.28 13.53 8.06
N LEU A 211 2.40 13.22 6.77
CA LEU A 211 2.38 11.84 6.28
C LEU A 211 3.72 11.14 6.48
N THR A 212 4.84 11.80 6.15
CA THR A 212 6.15 11.16 6.03
C THR A 212 7.09 11.40 7.19
N ASN A 213 6.77 12.32 8.11
CA ASN A 213 7.57 12.61 9.30
C ASN A 213 6.74 12.49 10.59
N TYR A 214 5.68 11.69 10.56
CA TYR A 214 4.87 11.40 11.73
C TYR A 214 5.67 10.60 12.77
N SER A 215 5.51 10.91 14.06
CA SER A 215 6.31 10.29 15.13
C SER A 215 6.04 8.79 15.31
N ASN A 216 4.80 8.35 15.09
CA ASN A 216 4.42 6.95 15.14
C ASN A 216 4.81 6.24 13.84
N ALA A 217 5.91 5.49 13.89
CA ALA A 217 6.48 4.80 12.72
C ALA A 217 5.58 3.71 12.11
N ASN A 218 4.60 3.18 12.85
CA ASN A 218 3.69 2.14 12.34
C ASN A 218 2.71 2.67 11.30
N ILE A 219 2.29 3.93 11.44
CA ILE A 219 1.31 4.58 10.57
C ILE A 219 1.92 5.67 9.70
N ARG A 220 3.19 6.04 9.94
CA ARG A 220 3.96 6.93 9.07
C ARG A 220 4.13 6.32 7.69
N PHE A 221 4.00 7.15 6.67
CA PHE A 221 4.17 6.79 5.27
C PHE A 221 5.59 7.07 4.77
N TYR A 222 6.00 6.34 3.76
CA TYR A 222 7.26 6.48 3.06
C TYR A 222 6.98 6.62 1.56
N ASP A 223 7.70 7.53 0.92
CA ASP A 223 7.66 7.71 -0.52
C ASP A 223 8.54 6.66 -1.19
N PHE A 224 7.93 5.79 -1.98
CA PHE A 224 8.62 4.72 -2.70
C PHE A 224 9.66 5.24 -3.70
N ILE A 225 9.45 6.43 -4.27
CA ILE A 225 10.40 7.06 -5.19
C ILE A 225 11.58 7.66 -4.41
N ASN A 226 11.35 8.03 -3.14
CA ASN A 226 12.36 8.62 -2.25
C ASN A 226 13.01 9.89 -2.85
N LYS A 227 12.17 10.80 -3.38
CA LYS A 227 12.61 12.04 -4.05
C LYS A 227 12.08 13.27 -3.33
N TYR A 228 12.77 13.66 -2.27
CA TYR A 228 12.48 14.89 -1.53
C TYR A 228 13.05 16.12 -2.26
N GLY A 229 12.28 17.21 -2.29
CA GLY A 229 12.69 18.52 -2.77
C GLY A 229 11.48 19.39 -3.15
N ASP A 230 11.74 20.41 -3.97
CA ASP A 230 10.73 21.28 -4.57
C ASP A 230 10.41 20.75 -5.97
N TRP A 231 9.23 20.12 -6.11
CA TRP A 231 8.86 19.37 -7.30
C TRP A 231 8.38 20.27 -8.43
N SER A 232 7.65 21.32 -8.11
CA SER A 232 7.03 22.22 -9.09
C SER A 232 8.02 23.07 -9.88
N ASP A 233 7.76 23.20 -11.18
CA ASP A 233 8.55 23.96 -12.17
C ASP A 233 10.06 23.67 -12.06
N ASN A 234 10.39 22.39 -11.81
CA ASN A 234 11.77 21.97 -11.58
C ASN A 234 12.17 20.82 -12.50
N ALA A 235 13.02 21.11 -13.49
CA ALA A 235 13.50 20.13 -14.46
C ALA A 235 14.23 18.92 -13.83
N TYR A 236 14.78 19.05 -12.61
CA TYR A 236 15.38 17.90 -11.90
C TYR A 236 14.33 16.83 -11.57
N PHE A 237 13.07 17.23 -11.38
CA PHE A 237 11.96 16.34 -11.08
C PHE A 237 11.13 15.96 -12.31
N ALA A 238 11.51 16.40 -13.52
CA ALA A 238 10.79 16.09 -14.76
C ALA A 238 10.43 14.60 -14.95
N PRO A 239 11.31 13.62 -14.63
CA PRO A 239 10.95 12.20 -14.73
C PRO A 239 9.85 11.73 -13.77
N TYR A 240 9.45 12.54 -12.80
CA TYR A 240 8.47 12.22 -11.75
C TYR A 240 7.23 13.11 -11.81
N HIS A 241 7.19 14.12 -12.70
CA HIS A 241 6.00 14.95 -12.85
C HIS A 241 4.82 14.13 -13.35
N SER A 242 3.64 14.46 -12.84
CA SER A 242 2.37 13.82 -13.14
C SER A 242 1.34 14.80 -13.69
N GLN A 243 1.55 16.11 -13.58
CA GLN A 243 0.70 17.17 -14.13
C GLN A 243 1.59 18.30 -14.71
N SER A 244 1.19 19.08 -15.72
CA SER A 244 0.03 18.90 -16.60
C SER A 244 0.38 18.25 -17.93
N THR A 245 -0.48 17.38 -18.46
CA THR A 245 -0.35 16.87 -19.85
C THR A 245 -0.54 17.96 -20.91
N HIS A 246 -1.03 19.15 -20.54
CA HIS A 246 -1.35 20.26 -21.45
C HIS A 246 -0.58 21.54 -21.12
N THR A 247 -0.24 22.32 -22.16
CA THR A 247 0.33 23.67 -22.00
C THR A 247 -0.72 24.76 -21.83
N THR A 248 -1.92 24.57 -22.40
CA THR A 248 -2.99 25.58 -22.43
C THR A 248 -4.09 25.22 -21.45
N SER A 249 -4.47 26.19 -20.61
CA SER A 249 -5.56 26.01 -19.63
C SER A 249 -6.95 26.08 -20.27
N GLY A 250 -7.91 25.37 -19.69
CA GLY A 250 -9.31 25.33 -20.11
C GLY A 250 -10.13 24.47 -19.16
N CYS A 251 -10.67 23.33 -19.63
CA CYS A 251 -11.04 22.27 -18.69
C CYS A 251 -9.78 21.69 -18.02
N PHE A 252 -8.74 21.45 -18.80
CA PHE A 252 -7.43 20.97 -18.36
C PHE A 252 -6.61 22.08 -17.69
N SER A 253 -5.77 21.73 -16.73
CA SER A 253 -4.70 22.61 -16.25
C SER A 253 -3.66 22.84 -17.36
N GLY A 254 -3.10 24.04 -17.45
CA GLY A 254 -2.00 24.36 -18.38
C GLY A 254 -0.63 24.20 -17.74
N GLY A 255 0.43 24.70 -18.39
CA GLY A 255 1.81 24.73 -17.85
C GLY A 255 2.76 23.68 -18.47
N GLY A 256 2.23 22.51 -18.84
CA GLY A 256 3.03 21.36 -19.27
C GLY A 256 3.45 20.48 -18.09
N LEU A 257 4.20 19.39 -18.33
CA LEU A 257 4.53 18.41 -17.28
C LEU A 257 5.57 18.96 -16.30
N ASP A 258 5.13 19.74 -15.32
CA ASP A 258 5.96 20.58 -14.44
C ASP A 258 5.70 20.37 -12.94
N ASP A 259 4.74 19.52 -12.57
CA ASP A 259 4.32 19.26 -11.20
C ASP A 259 4.27 17.75 -10.85
N ARG A 260 4.65 17.39 -9.63
CA ARG A 260 4.45 16.04 -9.05
C ARG A 260 3.34 16.10 -7.99
N PHE A 261 2.10 15.93 -8.42
CA PHE A 261 0.95 16.00 -7.52
C PHE A 261 0.39 14.65 -7.11
N ASP A 262 0.64 13.60 -7.88
CA ASP A 262 0.10 12.28 -7.63
C ASP A 262 1.09 11.41 -6.85
N PHE A 263 0.61 10.79 -5.77
CA PHE A 263 1.43 9.95 -4.90
C PHE A 263 0.77 8.59 -4.65
N ILE A 264 1.59 7.55 -4.53
CA ILE A 264 1.28 6.32 -3.80
C ILE A 264 2.37 6.18 -2.74
N LEU A 265 2.00 6.30 -1.47
CA LEU A 265 2.90 6.13 -0.32
C LEU A 265 2.49 4.90 0.47
N GLY A 266 3.44 4.25 1.14
CA GLY A 266 3.16 3.09 1.99
C GLY A 266 3.81 3.17 3.36
N ASN A 267 3.27 2.45 4.35
CA ASN A 267 3.89 2.40 5.68
C ASN A 267 5.04 1.38 5.74
N ILE A 268 5.73 1.30 6.88
CA ILE A 268 6.90 0.43 7.05
C ILE A 268 6.63 -1.04 6.70
N ASN A 269 5.42 -1.53 6.96
CA ASN A 269 5.03 -2.91 6.63
C ASN A 269 5.04 -3.17 5.12
N THR A 270 4.63 -2.18 4.31
CA THR A 270 4.71 -2.29 2.84
C THR A 270 6.14 -2.23 2.31
N ILE A 271 7.07 -1.61 3.04
CA ILE A 271 8.48 -1.54 2.66
C ILE A 271 9.19 -2.85 2.99
N THR A 272 8.97 -3.37 4.19
CA THR A 272 9.66 -4.57 4.69
C THR A 272 9.00 -5.87 4.24
N GLY A 273 7.70 -5.85 3.97
CA GLY A 273 6.88 -7.04 3.77
C GLY A 273 6.44 -7.71 5.07
N ALA A 274 6.62 -7.06 6.23
CA ALA A 274 6.37 -7.65 7.55
C ALA A 274 4.93 -8.13 7.79
N LYS A 275 3.98 -7.73 6.94
CA LYS A 275 2.58 -8.16 6.96
C LYS A 275 2.15 -8.78 5.63
N GLY A 276 3.06 -9.45 4.93
CA GLY A 276 2.77 -10.23 3.72
C GLY A 276 2.40 -9.40 2.47
N PHE A 277 2.54 -8.08 2.52
CA PHE A 277 2.38 -7.20 1.35
C PHE A 277 3.61 -6.32 1.22
N LYS A 278 4.38 -6.48 0.13
CA LYS A 278 5.68 -5.85 -0.02
C LYS A 278 5.82 -5.12 -1.35
N TYR A 279 6.26 -3.87 -1.32
CA TYR A 279 6.58 -3.10 -2.50
C TYR A 279 7.70 -3.77 -3.31
N ILE A 280 7.50 -3.86 -4.62
CA ILE A 280 8.54 -4.28 -5.56
C ILE A 280 9.40 -3.06 -5.85
N THR A 281 10.66 -3.10 -5.41
CA THR A 281 11.65 -2.04 -5.65
C THR A 281 11.68 -1.65 -7.13
N ASP A 282 11.77 -0.34 -7.39
CA ASP A 282 11.81 0.27 -8.73
C ASP A 282 10.58 -0.01 -9.62
N SER A 283 9.45 -0.44 -9.04
CA SER A 283 8.21 -0.66 -9.80
C SER A 283 7.30 0.56 -9.92
N TYR A 284 7.58 1.63 -9.19
CA TYR A 284 6.84 2.89 -9.28
C TYR A 284 7.06 3.53 -10.66
N THR A 285 5.99 3.80 -11.38
CA THR A 285 6.05 4.48 -12.67
C THR A 285 4.93 5.50 -12.79
N THR A 286 5.23 6.65 -13.40
CA THR A 286 4.22 7.59 -13.91
C THR A 286 4.04 7.28 -15.39
N LEU A 287 2.89 6.71 -15.75
CA LEU A 287 2.68 6.18 -17.10
C LEU A 287 2.72 7.30 -18.13
N GLY A 288 3.52 7.14 -19.18
CA GLY A 288 3.69 8.15 -20.22
C GLY A 288 4.69 9.26 -19.85
N GLN A 289 5.27 9.28 -18.66
CA GLN A 289 6.30 10.26 -18.30
C GLN A 289 7.66 9.79 -18.83
N ASP A 290 8.27 10.59 -19.70
CA ASP A 290 9.56 10.30 -20.34
C ASP A 290 10.71 11.21 -19.87
N GLY A 291 10.40 12.21 -19.03
CA GLY A 291 11.34 13.21 -18.53
C GLY A 291 11.74 14.28 -19.54
N GLN A 292 11.14 14.33 -20.74
CA GLN A 292 11.51 15.26 -21.81
C GLN A 292 10.45 16.35 -22.08
N HIS A 293 9.32 16.27 -21.39
CA HIS A 293 8.17 17.16 -21.56
C HIS A 293 8.00 18.18 -20.43
N PHE A 294 9.09 18.49 -19.71
CA PHE A 294 9.11 19.60 -18.75
C PHE A 294 8.65 20.91 -19.41
N ASN A 295 7.60 21.53 -18.85
CA ASN A 295 6.91 22.72 -19.36
C ASN A 295 6.39 22.58 -20.82
N LYS A 296 6.10 21.33 -21.23
CA LYS A 296 5.52 20.99 -22.53
C LYS A 296 4.31 20.07 -22.38
N GLY A 297 3.45 20.06 -23.39
CA GLY A 297 2.34 19.12 -23.46
C GLY A 297 2.85 17.73 -23.79
N LEU A 298 2.13 16.69 -23.35
CA LEU A 298 2.54 15.29 -23.49
C LEU A 298 2.78 14.86 -24.95
N LEU A 299 2.13 15.53 -25.91
CA LEU A 299 2.22 15.26 -27.35
C LEU A 299 3.14 16.24 -28.11
N ASP A 300 3.79 17.17 -27.41
CA ASP A 300 4.74 18.10 -28.03
C ASP A 300 6.05 17.39 -28.43
N SER A 301 6.92 18.09 -29.17
CA SER A 301 8.25 17.54 -29.51
C SER A 301 9.21 17.61 -28.31
N PRO A 302 10.03 16.57 -28.05
CA PRO A 302 10.25 15.37 -28.87
C PRO A 302 9.18 14.29 -28.71
N THR A 303 8.96 13.47 -29.74
CA THR A 303 7.98 12.38 -29.69
C THR A 303 8.22 11.44 -28.49
N ASN A 304 7.22 11.33 -27.63
CA ASN A 304 7.20 10.40 -26.51
C ASN A 304 6.93 8.96 -27.02
N THR A 305 7.78 8.01 -26.62
CA THR A 305 7.71 6.60 -27.04
C THR A 305 7.64 5.63 -25.87
N THR A 306 7.36 6.13 -24.66
CA THR A 306 7.30 5.32 -23.43
C THR A 306 6.11 4.35 -23.39
N VAL A 307 5.06 4.65 -24.16
CA VAL A 307 3.87 3.83 -24.35
C VAL A 307 3.47 3.83 -25.83
N PRO A 308 2.64 2.87 -26.27
CA PRO A 308 2.03 2.90 -27.61
C PRO A 308 1.32 4.24 -27.89
N SER A 309 1.29 4.67 -29.16
CA SER A 309 0.79 6.00 -29.53
C SER A 309 -0.68 6.22 -29.18
N ASP A 310 -1.51 5.19 -29.32
CA ASP A 310 -2.93 5.20 -28.93
C ASP A 310 -3.10 5.37 -27.41
N VAL A 311 -2.24 4.74 -26.61
CA VAL A 311 -2.20 4.93 -25.15
C VAL A 311 -1.76 6.35 -24.81
N LEU A 312 -0.75 6.89 -25.51
CA LEU A 312 -0.27 8.26 -25.28
C LEU A 312 -1.35 9.31 -25.61
N GLU A 313 -2.03 9.15 -26.74
CA GLU A 313 -3.16 10.01 -27.12
C GLU A 313 -4.32 9.90 -26.11
N ALA A 314 -4.60 8.69 -25.60
CA ALA A 314 -5.60 8.49 -24.56
C ALA A 314 -5.20 9.16 -23.23
N LEU A 315 -3.93 9.11 -22.84
CA LEU A 315 -3.43 9.80 -21.65
C LEU A 315 -3.61 11.31 -21.77
N TYR A 316 -3.21 11.89 -22.91
CA TYR A 316 -3.40 13.30 -23.20
C TYR A 316 -4.90 13.67 -23.23
N GLY A 317 -5.72 12.93 -23.97
CA GLY A 317 -7.13 13.26 -24.16
C GLY A 317 -8.01 13.07 -22.92
N ASN A 318 -7.59 12.24 -21.95
CA ASN A 318 -8.41 11.93 -20.78
C ASN A 318 -8.27 12.96 -19.65
N SER A 319 -7.04 13.33 -19.27
CA SER A 319 -6.81 14.14 -18.06
C SER A 319 -5.56 15.00 -18.23
N ASP A 320 -5.51 16.09 -17.47
CA ASP A 320 -4.32 16.87 -17.21
C ASP A 320 -3.30 16.13 -16.33
N HIS A 321 -3.66 14.99 -15.73
CA HIS A 321 -2.75 14.13 -14.99
C HIS A 321 -2.35 12.86 -15.76
N LEU A 322 -1.23 12.28 -15.34
CA LEU A 322 -0.79 10.93 -15.71
C LEU A 322 -1.07 9.94 -14.57
N PRO A 323 -1.51 8.70 -14.85
CA PRO A 323 -1.71 7.70 -13.82
C PRO A 323 -0.36 7.21 -13.28
N ILE A 324 -0.29 7.07 -11.96
CA ILE A 324 0.86 6.51 -11.26
C ILE A 324 0.58 5.06 -10.87
N ILE A 325 1.58 4.21 -10.98
CA ILE A 325 1.45 2.76 -10.79
C ILE A 325 2.58 2.27 -9.89
N SER A 326 2.27 1.38 -8.95
CA SER A 326 3.25 0.65 -8.15
C SER A 326 2.87 -0.83 -8.10
N LYS A 327 3.87 -1.71 -8.00
CA LYS A 327 3.65 -3.16 -7.90
C LYS A 327 4.08 -3.68 -6.53
N PHE A 328 3.36 -4.68 -6.05
CA PHE A 328 3.56 -5.29 -4.75
C PHE A 328 3.50 -6.79 -4.88
N ILE A 329 4.29 -7.49 -4.07
CA ILE A 329 4.19 -8.94 -3.88
C ILE A 329 3.27 -9.17 -2.68
N VAL A 330 2.33 -10.10 -2.85
CA VAL A 330 1.58 -10.69 -1.74
C VAL A 330 2.23 -12.03 -1.41
N ASP A 331 2.73 -12.14 -0.19
CA ASP A 331 3.26 -13.39 0.34
C ASP A 331 2.19 -14.06 1.20
N ASN A 332 1.59 -15.12 0.66
CA ASN A 332 0.62 -15.96 1.35
C ASN A 332 1.29 -17.11 2.13
N THR A 333 2.63 -17.19 2.16
CA THR A 333 3.33 -18.23 2.92
C THR A 333 3.33 -17.88 4.41
N MET A 334 2.32 -18.41 5.10
CA MET A 334 2.13 -18.44 6.54
C MET A 334 2.36 -17.10 7.24
N SER A 335 1.29 -16.33 7.48
CA SER A 335 1.27 -15.52 8.68
C SER A 335 1.13 -16.50 9.84
N VAL A 336 2.24 -17.08 10.30
CA VAL A 336 2.30 -17.43 11.71
C VAL A 336 2.00 -16.11 12.40
N ASN A 337 0.82 -16.02 13.03
CA ASN A 337 0.59 -14.97 13.98
C ASN A 337 1.68 -15.16 15.04
N ASP A 338 2.80 -14.46 14.89
CA ASP A 338 3.84 -14.36 15.91
C ASP A 338 3.23 -13.53 17.05
N TYR A 339 2.32 -14.17 17.79
CA TYR A 339 1.92 -13.72 19.10
C TYR A 339 3.12 -14.05 20.00
N SER A 340 4.11 -13.15 20.03
CA SER A 340 5.13 -13.19 21.07
C SER A 340 4.46 -12.85 22.39
N GLN A 341 4.33 -13.82 23.29
CA GLN A 341 3.96 -13.55 24.68
C GLN A 341 5.06 -12.67 25.30
N PRO A 342 4.79 -11.45 25.75
CA PRO A 342 5.83 -10.60 26.30
C PRO A 342 6.41 -11.23 27.58
N ILE A 343 7.71 -11.52 27.55
CA ILE A 343 8.45 -12.14 28.66
C ILE A 343 9.58 -11.22 29.15
N ASN A 344 9.91 -11.34 30.42
CA ASN A 344 11.15 -10.83 31.00
C ASN A 344 11.89 -11.99 31.67
N TYR A 345 13.21 -12.05 31.58
CA TYR A 345 13.98 -13.08 32.27
C TYR A 345 15.20 -12.51 32.98
N TYR A 346 15.63 -13.19 34.04
CA TYR A 346 16.83 -12.85 34.79
C TYR A 346 17.43 -14.09 35.46
N MET A 347 18.68 -13.97 35.90
CA MET A 347 19.46 -15.08 36.47
C MET A 347 19.89 -14.75 37.90
N VAL A 348 19.67 -15.66 38.85
CA VAL A 348 20.18 -15.58 40.24
C VAL A 348 20.54 -16.99 40.72
N ASP A 349 21.72 -17.16 41.32
CA ASP A 349 22.18 -18.41 41.96
C ASP A 349 21.95 -19.69 41.13
N ASN A 350 22.45 -19.73 39.89
CA ASN A 350 22.25 -20.83 38.93
C ASN A 350 20.77 -21.15 38.63
N LYS A 351 19.88 -20.18 38.73
CA LYS A 351 18.47 -20.32 38.32
C LYS A 351 18.11 -19.26 37.30
N LEU A 352 17.43 -19.68 36.24
CA LEU A 352 16.80 -18.82 35.25
C LEU A 352 15.35 -18.59 35.64
N PHE A 353 15.00 -17.33 35.88
CA PHE A 353 13.63 -16.89 36.15
C PHE A 353 13.05 -16.32 34.86
N ILE A 354 11.92 -16.85 34.41
CA ILE A 354 11.20 -16.42 33.21
C ILE A 354 9.84 -15.91 33.67
N ASN A 355 9.60 -14.62 33.55
CA ASN A 355 8.36 -13.96 33.92
C ASN A 355 7.50 -13.74 32.68
N PHE A 356 6.26 -14.21 32.73
CA PHE A 356 5.25 -13.95 31.73
C PHE A 356 4.50 -12.68 32.12
N ILE A 357 4.63 -11.60 31.33
CA ILE A 357 4.01 -10.30 31.65
C ILE A 357 2.48 -10.41 31.61
N THR A 358 1.97 -11.31 30.77
CA THR A 358 0.59 -11.81 30.80
C THR A 358 0.58 -13.30 31.15
N PRO A 359 -0.36 -13.81 31.97
CA PRO A 359 -0.43 -15.23 32.26
C PRO A 359 -0.56 -16.08 30.99
N ILE A 360 0.12 -17.23 31.00
CA ILE A 360 -0.03 -18.24 29.95
C ILE A 360 -1.44 -18.85 30.07
N ASN A 361 -2.28 -18.77 29.04
CA ASN A 361 -3.65 -19.31 29.11
C ASN A 361 -3.80 -20.74 28.57
N ASN A 362 -2.75 -21.32 27.98
CA ASN A 362 -2.74 -22.64 27.34
C ASN A 362 -1.53 -23.48 27.79
N GLU A 363 -1.59 -24.80 27.67
CA GLU A 363 -0.40 -25.66 27.83
C GLU A 363 0.71 -25.19 26.89
N THR A 364 1.92 -24.98 27.43
CA THR A 364 3.03 -24.35 26.72
C THR A 364 4.31 -25.12 26.98
N SER A 365 5.03 -25.48 25.93
CA SER A 365 6.29 -26.20 26.04
C SER A 365 7.46 -25.21 26.17
N ILE A 366 8.47 -25.59 26.95
CA ILE A 366 9.77 -24.92 27.01
C ILE A 366 10.87 -25.91 26.60
N ASN A 367 11.73 -25.48 25.69
CA ASN A 367 12.87 -26.25 25.20
C ASN A 367 14.15 -25.44 25.39
N MET A 368 15.21 -26.06 25.89
CA MET A 368 16.54 -25.48 25.98
C MET A 368 17.48 -26.23 25.05
N THR A 369 18.21 -25.47 24.24
CA THR A 369 19.14 -25.98 23.23
C THR A 369 20.53 -25.41 23.47
N ASP A 370 21.57 -26.22 23.30
CA ASP A 370 22.95 -25.73 23.30
C ASP A 370 23.38 -25.12 21.96
N MET A 371 24.59 -24.54 21.90
CA MET A 371 25.12 -23.93 20.68
C MET A 371 25.41 -24.92 19.53
N GLN A 372 25.37 -26.23 19.79
CA GLN A 372 25.47 -27.26 18.76
C GLN A 372 24.08 -27.68 18.22
N GLY A 373 23.00 -27.07 18.72
CA GLY A 373 21.64 -27.40 18.32
C GLY A 373 21.08 -28.64 19.02
N ARG A 374 21.71 -29.12 20.10
CA ARG A 374 21.20 -30.28 20.85
C ARG A 374 20.22 -29.82 21.91
N ASN A 375 19.03 -30.43 21.95
CA ASN A 375 18.07 -30.22 23.04
C ASN A 375 18.64 -30.81 24.33
N VAL A 376 18.82 -29.97 25.34
CA VAL A 376 19.38 -30.33 26.64
C VAL A 376 18.33 -30.34 27.75
N PHE A 377 17.17 -29.71 27.53
CA PHE A 377 16.03 -29.73 28.46
C PHE A 377 14.72 -29.51 27.73
N ILE A 378 13.66 -30.21 28.14
CA ILE A 378 12.29 -30.03 27.66
C ILE A 378 11.37 -30.15 28.88
N ASP A 379 10.40 -29.24 29.00
CA ASP A 379 9.35 -29.29 30.02
C ASP A 379 8.05 -28.67 29.51
N GLU A 380 6.96 -28.95 30.22
CA GLU A 380 5.64 -28.37 29.95
C GLU A 380 5.18 -27.45 31.09
N ILE A 381 4.80 -26.24 30.72
CA ILE A 381 4.33 -25.18 31.60
C ILE A 381 2.80 -25.23 31.64
N SER A 382 2.26 -25.37 32.85
CA SER A 382 0.82 -25.36 33.10
C SER A 382 0.20 -23.98 32.80
N SER A 383 -1.09 -23.96 32.46
CA SER A 383 -1.84 -22.70 32.32
C SER A 383 -1.87 -21.88 33.62
N ASN A 384 -2.06 -20.56 33.50
CA ASN A 384 -2.14 -19.53 34.53
C ASN A 384 -0.87 -19.30 35.37
N ILE A 385 0.30 -19.65 34.84
CA ILE A 385 1.58 -19.37 35.49
C ILE A 385 2.10 -17.97 35.07
N GLN A 386 2.60 -17.20 36.05
CA GLN A 386 3.23 -15.90 35.84
C GLN A 386 4.76 -15.97 35.86
N GLN A 387 5.35 -17.02 36.43
CA GLN A 387 6.79 -17.21 36.49
C GLN A 387 7.17 -18.69 36.41
N TYR A 388 8.13 -19.01 35.54
CA TYR A 388 8.76 -20.31 35.45
C TYR A 388 10.22 -20.20 35.92
N ILE A 389 10.70 -21.20 36.66
CA ILE A 389 12.06 -21.21 37.23
C ILE A 389 12.77 -22.48 36.79
N LEU A 390 13.87 -22.32 36.05
CA LEU A 390 14.72 -23.42 35.61
C LEU A 390 16.00 -23.46 36.46
N ASP A 391 16.25 -24.57 37.14
CA ASP A 391 17.49 -24.82 37.88
C ASP A 391 18.59 -25.26 36.90
N LEU A 392 19.64 -24.46 36.81
CA LEU A 392 20.73 -24.64 35.87
C LEU A 392 21.95 -25.35 36.45
N SER A 393 21.91 -25.74 37.74
CA SER A 393 23.04 -26.36 38.45
C SER A 393 23.55 -27.67 37.83
N LYS A 394 22.73 -28.33 37.02
CA LYS A 394 23.04 -29.61 36.36
C LYS A 394 23.55 -29.46 34.93
N TYR A 395 23.59 -28.25 34.38
CA TYR A 395 24.02 -27.99 33.01
C TYR A 395 25.38 -27.33 33.00
N ASP A 396 26.16 -27.63 31.96
CA ASP A 396 27.49 -27.07 31.78
C ASP A 396 27.45 -25.54 31.63
N LYS A 397 28.58 -24.90 31.86
CA LYS A 397 28.75 -23.47 31.62
C LYS A 397 28.79 -23.21 30.12
N GLY A 398 28.00 -22.25 29.65
CA GLY A 398 27.88 -22.01 28.21
C GLY A 398 26.68 -21.16 27.82
N VAL A 399 26.57 -20.89 26.53
CA VAL A 399 25.43 -20.19 25.94
C VAL A 399 24.36 -21.20 25.57
N TYR A 400 23.12 -20.87 25.92
CA TYR A 400 21.93 -21.66 25.62
C TYR A 400 20.86 -20.79 24.98
N VAL A 401 20.00 -21.41 24.17
CA VAL A 401 18.79 -20.82 23.62
C VAL A 401 17.58 -21.49 24.28
N ILE A 402 16.63 -20.68 24.73
CA ILE A 402 15.34 -21.13 25.26
C ILE A 402 14.28 -20.78 24.23
N ASP A 403 13.51 -21.78 23.84
CA ASP A 403 12.30 -21.64 23.03
C ASP A 403 11.08 -21.95 23.91
N ILE A 404 10.10 -21.06 23.93
CA ILE A 404 8.83 -21.21 24.66
C ILE A 404 7.72 -21.11 23.65
N PHE A 405 6.91 -22.16 23.52
CA PHE A 405 5.95 -22.24 22.42
C PHE A 405 4.69 -23.03 22.77
N ASN A 406 3.60 -22.66 22.10
CA ASN A 406 2.38 -23.45 21.99
C ASN A 406 1.78 -23.22 20.60
N ASN A 407 0.57 -23.73 20.36
CA ASN A 407 -0.09 -23.60 19.04
C ASN A 407 -0.34 -22.15 18.60
N ASN A 408 -0.28 -21.17 19.52
CA ASN A 408 -0.64 -19.77 19.28
C ASN A 408 0.49 -18.78 19.58
N CYS A 409 1.61 -19.19 20.19
CA CYS A 409 2.71 -18.30 20.53
C CYS A 409 4.07 -18.97 20.41
N PHE A 410 5.08 -18.17 20.08
CA PHE A 410 6.49 -18.56 20.08
C PHE A 410 7.33 -17.41 20.66
N ASN A 411 8.22 -17.72 21.59
CA ASN A 411 9.27 -16.82 22.05
C ASN A 411 10.59 -17.57 22.09
N SER A 412 11.67 -16.89 21.69
CA SER A 412 13.02 -17.42 21.81
C SER A 412 13.97 -16.36 22.38
N PHE A 413 14.84 -16.77 23.29
CA PHE A 413 15.90 -15.90 23.81
C PHE A 413 17.15 -16.69 24.18
N LYS A 414 18.28 -15.99 24.18
CA LYS A 414 19.58 -16.54 24.58
C LYS A 414 19.96 -16.12 25.99
N PHE A 415 20.63 -17.00 26.71
CA PHE A 415 21.23 -16.67 28.00
C PHE A 415 22.59 -17.37 28.15
N LEU A 416 23.36 -16.92 29.14
CA LEU A 416 24.67 -17.47 29.49
C LEU A 416 24.58 -18.11 30.89
N ASN A 417 24.90 -19.39 30.98
CA ASN A 417 25.08 -20.10 32.25
C ASN A 417 26.55 -19.95 32.70
N PHE A 418 26.78 -19.35 33.88
CA PHE A 418 28.09 -18.89 34.33
C PHE A 418 28.88 -19.86 35.20
#